data_AF-A0A6S6V6P8-F1
#
_entry.id   AF-A0A6S6V6P8-F1
#
_cell.length_a   1.000
_cell.length_b   1.000
_cell.length_c   1.000
_cell.angle_alpha   90.00
_cell.angle_beta   90.00
_cell.angle_gamma   90.00
#
_symmetry.space_group_name_H-M   'P 1'
#
loop_
_entity.id
_entity.type
_entity.pdbx_description
1 polymer ?
#
loop_
_entity_poly.entity_id
_entity_poly.type
_entity_poly.pdbx_seq_one_letter_code
_entity_poly.pdbx_strand_id
1 'polypeptide(L)'
;MVLPGADTRSIYINSLSPIEQQFVVNAIRFETSQLKSTVVKTNVLIQLNRVSHKLAERVAVAISITTPATDPTYYHNNKTISVRPGGAPLLKLDSLSVGYLTSASAMDKAADLKKAFGDAKVGLTIITEHLGNGIDQTYSATAAFQFDAIIVDARAQDLFAPTGSLANSGNATTGNSTTKARSTLYPPRRPLEIFQTRYRFRKPTAVLGSSATTFDAAGIKAGTPSVYAFNTTSDASAVVKQISKGLLTFKFLDRYPLDSQ
;
A
#
# COMPACT_ATOMS: atom_id res chain seq x y z
N MET A 1 -19.56 32.78 20.10
CA MET A 1 -18.42 32.61 21.05
C MET A 1 -17.62 31.40 20.60
N VAL A 2 -16.48 31.62 19.94
CA VAL A 2 -15.59 30.54 19.48
C VAL A 2 -14.79 30.09 20.70
N LEU A 3 -14.93 28.82 21.08
CA LEU A 3 -14.19 28.25 22.22
C LEU A 3 -12.68 28.30 21.93
N PRO A 4 -11.86 28.86 22.83
CA PRO A 4 -10.41 28.81 22.71
C PRO A 4 -9.97 27.35 22.89
N GLY A 5 -9.34 26.79 21.86
CA GLY A 5 -8.88 25.39 21.83
C GLY A 5 -9.53 24.52 20.75
N ALA A 6 -10.56 24.99 20.05
CA ALA A 6 -11.02 24.31 18.85
C ALA A 6 -10.08 24.63 17.68
N ASP A 7 -9.56 23.59 17.04
CA ASP A 7 -8.68 23.66 15.89
C ASP A 7 -9.43 24.25 14.69
N THR A 8 -9.37 25.57 14.51
CA THR A 8 -10.16 26.31 13.53
C THR A 8 -9.47 26.34 12.16
N ARG A 9 -10.21 25.95 11.12
CA ARG A 9 -9.70 25.71 9.75
C ARG A 9 -10.80 25.97 8.71
N SER A 10 -10.54 25.69 7.43
CA SER A 10 -11.58 25.68 6.39
C SER A 10 -12.46 24.43 6.41
N ILE A 11 -13.64 24.54 5.79
CA ILE A 11 -14.67 23.48 5.77
C ILE A 11 -14.15 22.14 5.24
N TYR A 12 -13.35 22.18 4.17
CA TYR A 12 -12.84 20.96 3.55
C TYR A 12 -11.87 20.22 4.47
N ILE A 13 -10.86 20.92 5.01
CA ILE A 13 -9.85 20.32 5.90
C ILE A 13 -10.50 19.76 7.17
N ASN A 14 -11.49 20.46 7.73
CA ASN A 14 -12.23 19.99 8.90
C ASN A 14 -13.03 18.70 8.66
N SER A 15 -13.39 18.44 7.39
CA SER A 15 -14.23 17.31 7.00
C SER A 15 -13.43 16.04 6.71
N LEU A 16 -12.10 16.14 6.62
CA LEU A 16 -11.21 15.01 6.41
C LEU A 16 -10.87 14.30 7.74
N SER A 17 -10.62 12.99 7.70
CA SER A 17 -10.01 12.29 8.84
C SER A 17 -8.58 12.75 9.11
N PRO A 18 -8.02 12.51 10.31
CA PRO A 18 -6.66 12.93 10.63
C PRO A 18 -5.61 12.46 9.61
N ILE A 19 -5.75 11.23 9.11
CA ILE A 19 -4.84 10.68 8.12
C ILE A 19 -5.02 11.28 6.72
N GLU A 20 -6.25 11.58 6.31
CA GLU A 20 -6.50 12.27 5.03
C GLU A 20 -5.95 13.70 5.07
N GLN A 21 -6.04 14.39 6.21
CA GLN A 21 -5.39 15.69 6.39
C GLN A 21 -3.87 15.57 6.29
N GLN A 22 -3.28 14.50 6.84
CA GLN A 22 -1.84 14.23 6.69
C GLN A 22 -1.45 14.03 5.22
N PHE A 23 -2.29 13.38 4.41
CA PHE A 23 -2.01 13.27 2.98
C PHE A 23 -2.03 14.62 2.27
N VAL A 24 -2.98 15.50 2.60
CA VAL A 24 -3.00 16.88 2.08
C VAL A 24 -1.71 17.61 2.45
N VAL A 25 -1.31 17.54 3.72
CA VAL A 25 -0.06 18.15 4.21
C VAL A 25 1.14 17.59 3.46
N ASN A 26 1.27 16.27 3.36
CA ASN A 26 2.41 15.63 2.70
C ASN A 26 2.47 15.93 1.20
N ALA A 27 1.32 16.02 0.53
CA ALA A 27 1.26 16.43 -0.87
C ALA A 27 1.74 17.89 -1.04
N ILE A 28 1.26 18.82 -0.21
CA ILE A 28 1.71 20.22 -0.25
C ILE A 28 3.21 20.31 0.06
N ARG A 29 3.71 19.58 1.07
CA ARG A 29 5.15 19.50 1.39
C ARG A 29 5.96 19.03 0.17
N PHE A 30 5.52 17.96 -0.49
CA PHE A 30 6.15 17.42 -1.68
C PHE A 30 6.24 18.49 -2.77
N GLU A 31 5.12 19.09 -3.16
CA GLU A 31 5.08 20.09 -4.25
C GLU A 31 5.86 21.37 -3.91
N THR A 32 5.65 21.92 -2.71
CA THR A 32 6.29 23.18 -2.29
C THR A 32 7.80 23.04 -2.09
N SER A 33 8.30 21.84 -1.76
CA SER A 33 9.75 21.59 -1.68
C SER A 33 10.46 21.71 -3.02
N GLN A 34 9.75 21.51 -4.14
CA GLN A 34 10.30 21.60 -5.49
C GLN A 34 10.48 23.06 -5.95
N LEU A 35 9.75 24.01 -5.34
CA LEU A 35 9.86 25.43 -5.67
C LEU A 35 11.28 25.93 -5.39
N LYS A 36 11.82 26.74 -6.29
CA LYS A 36 13.16 27.35 -6.12
C LYS A 36 13.09 28.73 -5.47
N SER A 37 12.05 29.49 -5.75
CA SER A 37 11.88 30.83 -5.20
C SER A 37 11.36 30.78 -3.75
N THR A 38 12.18 31.26 -2.82
CA THR A 38 11.77 31.44 -1.42
C THR A 38 10.58 32.39 -1.29
N VAL A 39 10.52 33.43 -2.12
CA VAL A 39 9.38 34.36 -2.15
C VAL A 39 8.08 33.62 -2.47
N VAL A 40 8.09 32.74 -3.46
CA VAL A 40 6.90 31.95 -3.83
C VAL A 40 6.52 30.98 -2.71
N LYS A 41 7.50 30.30 -2.08
CA LYS A 41 7.22 29.42 -0.93
C LYS A 41 6.56 30.19 0.23
N THR A 42 7.09 31.36 0.58
CA THR A 42 6.50 32.23 1.61
C THR A 42 5.08 32.66 1.23
N ASN A 43 4.85 33.03 -0.04
CA ASN A 43 3.51 33.39 -0.51
C ASN A 43 2.52 32.22 -0.39
N VAL A 44 2.95 30.98 -0.69
CA VAL A 44 2.11 29.79 -0.47
C VAL A 44 1.76 29.65 1.00
N LEU A 45 2.73 29.77 1.92
CA LEU A 45 2.46 29.68 3.36
C LEU A 45 1.52 30.77 3.86
N ILE A 46 1.60 32.00 3.33
CA ILE A 46 0.67 33.09 3.66
C ILE A 46 -0.77 32.70 3.28
N GLN A 47 -0.97 32.11 2.10
CA GLN A 47 -2.31 31.68 1.68
C GLN A 47 -2.82 30.47 2.48
N LEU A 48 -1.95 29.51 2.78
CA LEU A 48 -2.31 28.36 3.63
C LEU A 48 -2.66 28.80 5.04
N ASN A 49 -1.95 29.80 5.58
CA ASN A 49 -2.20 30.32 6.91
C ASN A 49 -3.64 30.85 7.01
N ARG A 50 -4.11 31.62 6.04
CA ARG A 50 -5.51 32.11 5.98
C ARG A 50 -6.57 31.01 5.93
N VAL A 51 -6.19 29.79 5.54
CA VAL A 51 -7.06 28.61 5.53
C VAL A 51 -6.99 27.86 6.86
N SER A 52 -5.78 27.67 7.40
CA SER A 52 -5.52 27.01 8.66
C SER A 52 -4.06 27.25 9.08
N HIS A 53 -3.87 27.83 10.26
CA HIS A 53 -2.54 28.04 10.82
C HIS A 53 -1.76 26.72 10.96
N LYS A 54 -2.38 25.69 11.55
CA LYS A 54 -1.74 24.37 11.72
C LYS A 54 -1.35 23.70 10.42
N LEU A 55 -2.14 23.88 9.35
CA LEU A 55 -1.77 23.40 8.01
C LEU A 55 -0.48 24.09 7.54
N ALA A 56 -0.44 25.42 7.66
CA ALA A 56 0.74 26.20 7.29
C ALA A 56 1.98 25.80 8.11
N GLU A 57 1.85 25.65 9.43
CA GLU A 57 2.94 25.21 10.32
C GLU A 57 3.53 23.87 9.89
N ARG A 58 2.66 22.87 9.65
CA ARG A 58 3.11 21.54 9.27
C ARG A 58 3.80 21.54 7.91
N VAL A 59 3.33 22.33 6.95
CA VAL A 59 4.00 22.47 5.65
C VAL A 59 5.34 23.20 5.79
N ALA A 60 5.38 24.27 6.58
CA ALA A 60 6.54 25.12 6.79
C ALA A 60 7.77 24.35 7.29
N VAL A 61 7.58 23.36 8.18
CA VAL A 61 8.64 22.47 8.68
C VAL A 61 9.42 21.79 7.55
N ALA A 62 8.74 21.29 6.51
CA ALA A 62 9.39 20.53 5.44
C ALA A 62 10.20 21.39 4.45
N ILE A 63 9.89 22.69 4.38
CA ILE A 63 10.55 23.63 3.46
C ILE A 63 11.45 24.63 4.18
N SER A 64 11.61 24.49 5.50
CA SER A 64 12.47 25.30 6.36
C SER A 64 12.21 26.81 6.26
N ILE A 65 10.93 27.21 6.25
CA ILE A 65 10.50 28.61 6.26
C ILE A 65 9.71 28.87 7.55
N THR A 66 9.82 30.06 8.11
CA THR A 66 9.02 30.46 9.27
C THR A 66 7.56 30.60 8.89
N THR A 67 6.67 29.97 9.65
CA THR A 67 5.22 30.13 9.47
C THR A 67 4.82 31.58 9.72
N PRO A 68 3.97 32.18 8.86
CA PRO A 68 3.37 33.49 9.14
C PRO A 68 2.58 33.48 10.46
N ALA A 69 2.46 34.65 11.11
CA ALA A 69 1.60 34.80 12.27
C ALA A 69 0.13 34.45 11.96
N THR A 70 -0.60 33.93 12.92
CA THR A 70 -2.00 33.51 12.77
C THR A 70 -2.88 34.61 12.19
N ASP A 71 -3.65 34.29 11.15
CA ASP A 71 -4.63 35.18 10.50
C ASP A 71 -6.04 34.56 10.59
N PRO A 72 -6.81 34.83 11.66
CA PRO A 72 -8.04 34.10 11.95
C PRO A 72 -9.26 34.54 11.13
N THR A 73 -9.13 35.47 10.17
CA THR A 73 -10.25 36.10 9.44
C THR A 73 -11.24 35.10 8.84
N TYR A 74 -10.80 33.93 8.39
CA TYR A 74 -11.65 32.91 7.73
C TYR A 74 -11.75 31.59 8.50
N TYR A 75 -11.22 31.54 9.71
CA TYR A 75 -11.12 30.31 10.48
C TYR A 75 -12.49 29.91 11.07
N HIS A 76 -12.85 28.64 10.95
CA HIS A 76 -14.08 28.13 11.54
C HIS A 76 -14.00 26.60 11.79
N ASN A 77 -15.05 26.01 12.37
CA ASN A 77 -15.10 24.58 12.69
C ASN A 77 -16.16 23.80 11.91
N ASN A 78 -16.85 24.46 10.97
CA ASN A 78 -17.86 23.81 10.14
C ASN A 78 -17.28 22.63 9.37
N LYS A 79 -18.09 21.57 9.24
CA LYS A 79 -17.80 20.35 8.50
C LYS A 79 -18.92 20.07 7.50
N THR A 80 -18.60 19.30 6.47
CA THR A 80 -19.56 18.73 5.53
C THR A 80 -19.30 17.24 5.35
N ILE A 81 -20.33 16.51 4.92
CA ILE A 81 -20.24 15.06 4.66
C ILE A 81 -19.92 14.82 3.18
N SER A 82 -19.60 13.58 2.83
CA SER A 82 -19.41 13.13 1.42
C SER A 82 -18.26 13.78 0.65
N VAL A 83 -17.30 14.41 1.34
CA VAL A 83 -16.06 14.97 0.73
C VAL A 83 -14.82 14.12 1.02
N ARG A 84 -14.97 13.05 1.80
CA ARG A 84 -13.88 12.14 2.17
C ARG A 84 -13.72 11.06 1.11
N PRO A 85 -12.51 10.88 0.54
CA PRO A 85 -12.26 9.78 -0.38
C PRO A 85 -12.18 8.42 0.32
N GLY A 86 -11.84 8.37 1.62
CA GLY A 86 -11.75 7.15 2.41
C GLY A 86 -12.75 7.09 3.57
N GLY A 87 -12.88 5.89 4.14
CA GLY A 87 -13.66 5.64 5.37
C GLY A 87 -14.95 4.85 5.15
N ALA A 88 -15.55 4.92 3.96
CA ALA A 88 -16.61 4.01 3.55
C ALA A 88 -16.01 2.85 2.72
N PRO A 89 -16.46 1.61 2.91
CA PRO A 89 -16.11 0.52 2.00
C PRO A 89 -16.60 0.80 0.58
N LEU A 90 -15.91 0.22 -0.41
CA LEU A 90 -16.41 0.16 -1.77
C LEU A 90 -17.76 -0.56 -1.80
N LEU A 91 -18.60 -0.17 -2.76
CA LEU A 91 -19.93 -0.77 -2.92
C LEU A 91 -19.88 -2.11 -3.64
N LYS A 92 -18.84 -2.36 -4.45
CA LYS A 92 -18.68 -3.54 -5.30
C LYS A 92 -17.19 -3.89 -5.47
N LEU A 93 -16.94 -5.13 -5.87
CA LEU A 93 -15.60 -5.69 -6.12
C LEU A 93 -15.26 -5.81 -7.61
N ASP A 94 -16.26 -5.67 -8.48
CA ASP A 94 -16.14 -5.81 -9.93
C ASP A 94 -14.91 -5.05 -10.44
N SER A 95 -14.08 -5.70 -11.26
CA SER A 95 -12.83 -5.20 -11.86
C SER A 95 -11.63 -5.00 -10.93
N LEU A 96 -11.77 -5.21 -9.62
CA LEU A 96 -10.59 -5.27 -8.74
C LEU A 96 -9.73 -6.48 -9.09
N SER A 97 -8.44 -6.36 -8.81
CA SER A 97 -7.43 -7.33 -9.24
C SER A 97 -6.66 -7.93 -8.07
N VAL A 98 -6.24 -9.19 -8.19
CA VAL A 98 -5.45 -9.90 -7.18
C VAL A 98 -4.27 -10.57 -7.87
N GLY A 99 -3.06 -10.32 -7.35
CA GLY A 99 -1.87 -11.04 -7.76
C GLY A 99 -1.65 -12.27 -6.88
N TYR A 100 -1.59 -13.45 -7.50
CA TYR A 100 -1.20 -14.69 -6.84
C TYR A 100 0.26 -15.00 -7.15
N LEU A 101 1.14 -14.73 -6.18
CA LEU A 101 2.57 -14.97 -6.31
C LEU A 101 2.87 -16.41 -5.88
N THR A 102 3.25 -17.24 -6.84
CA THR A 102 3.59 -18.66 -6.62
C THR A 102 4.86 -19.05 -7.39
N SER A 103 5.15 -20.35 -7.47
CA SER A 103 6.19 -20.92 -8.32
C SER A 103 5.55 -21.80 -9.41
N ALA A 104 6.21 -21.92 -10.57
CA ALA A 104 5.80 -22.85 -11.62
C ALA A 104 5.71 -24.31 -11.12
N SER A 105 6.39 -24.66 -10.02
CA SER A 105 6.27 -25.98 -9.36
C SER A 105 5.13 -26.10 -8.34
N ALA A 106 4.35 -25.03 -8.10
CA ALA A 106 3.30 -24.96 -7.07
C ALA A 106 1.98 -24.37 -7.62
N MET A 107 1.42 -25.01 -8.64
CA MET A 107 0.29 -24.49 -9.43
C MET A 107 -1.08 -25.14 -9.15
N ASP A 108 -1.14 -26.20 -8.35
CA ASP A 108 -2.35 -27.00 -8.04
C ASP A 108 -3.51 -26.20 -7.42
N LYS A 109 -3.25 -25.06 -6.75
CA LYS A 109 -4.30 -24.19 -6.20
C LYS A 109 -4.71 -23.04 -7.11
N ALA A 110 -3.94 -22.78 -8.16
CA ALA A 110 -4.06 -21.56 -8.94
C ALA A 110 -5.36 -21.51 -9.74
N ALA A 111 -5.77 -22.63 -10.34
CA ALA A 111 -6.99 -22.72 -11.14
C ALA A 111 -8.26 -22.54 -10.28
N ASP A 112 -8.32 -23.22 -9.13
CA ASP A 112 -9.47 -23.13 -8.19
C ASP A 112 -9.63 -21.72 -7.64
N LEU A 113 -8.52 -21.07 -7.25
CA LEU A 113 -8.54 -19.68 -6.81
C LEU A 113 -8.97 -18.74 -7.94
N LYS A 114 -8.45 -18.94 -9.16
CA LYS A 114 -8.79 -18.09 -10.30
C LYS A 114 -10.28 -18.17 -10.62
N LYS A 115 -10.85 -19.37 -10.58
CA LYS A 115 -12.28 -19.57 -10.74
C LYS A 115 -13.07 -18.89 -9.61
N ALA A 116 -12.70 -19.11 -8.35
CA ALA A 116 -13.43 -18.57 -7.21
C ALA A 116 -13.41 -17.03 -7.15
N PHE A 117 -12.29 -16.39 -7.51
CA PHE A 117 -12.23 -14.93 -7.66
C PHE A 117 -13.05 -14.45 -8.87
N GLY A 118 -13.03 -15.19 -9.99
CA GLY A 118 -13.86 -14.90 -11.15
C GLY A 118 -15.37 -14.93 -10.84
N ASP A 119 -15.83 -15.91 -10.05
CA ASP A 119 -17.21 -16.00 -9.58
C ASP A 119 -17.60 -14.78 -8.70
N ALA A 120 -16.61 -14.18 -8.02
CA ALA A 120 -16.75 -12.92 -7.27
C ALA A 120 -16.50 -11.66 -8.12
N LYS A 121 -16.33 -11.80 -9.45
CA LYS A 121 -16.02 -10.73 -10.42
C LYS A 121 -14.71 -9.96 -10.15
N VAL A 122 -13.77 -10.63 -9.49
CA VAL A 122 -12.43 -10.13 -9.20
C VAL A 122 -11.44 -10.87 -10.10
N GLY A 123 -10.54 -10.13 -10.75
CA GLY A 123 -9.51 -10.74 -11.58
C GLY A 123 -8.40 -11.35 -10.73
N LEU A 124 -8.02 -12.61 -10.97
CA LEU A 124 -6.81 -13.20 -10.42
C LEU A 124 -5.76 -13.37 -11.52
N THR A 125 -4.58 -12.80 -11.30
CA THR A 125 -3.40 -13.00 -12.15
C THR A 125 -2.44 -13.94 -11.45
N ILE A 126 -2.08 -15.04 -12.10
CA ILE A 126 -1.13 -16.03 -11.57
C ILE A 126 0.29 -15.64 -12.01
N ILE A 127 1.17 -15.41 -11.03
CA ILE A 127 2.53 -14.92 -11.23
C ILE A 127 3.56 -15.96 -10.78
N THR A 128 4.47 -16.29 -11.69
CA THR A 128 5.56 -17.26 -11.47
C THR A 128 6.88 -16.75 -12.08
N GLU A 129 7.90 -17.58 -12.08
CA GLU A 129 9.24 -17.26 -12.56
C GLU A 129 9.31 -17.18 -14.10
N HIS A 130 8.53 -18.00 -14.80
CA HIS A 130 8.45 -18.04 -16.26
C HIS A 130 7.05 -18.42 -16.73
N LEU A 131 6.74 -18.09 -17.99
CA LEU A 131 5.46 -18.47 -18.60
C LEU A 131 5.34 -19.98 -18.79
N GLY A 132 4.10 -20.45 -18.86
CA GLY A 132 3.72 -21.85 -18.96
C GLY A 132 2.20 -22.01 -18.92
N ASN A 133 1.73 -23.26 -18.90
CA ASN A 133 0.29 -23.52 -18.87
C ASN A 133 -0.36 -22.96 -17.59
N GLY A 134 -1.43 -22.20 -17.72
CA GLY A 134 -2.17 -21.62 -16.59
C GLY A 134 -1.46 -20.45 -15.88
N ILE A 135 -0.37 -19.92 -16.44
CA ILE A 135 0.40 -18.80 -15.88
C ILE A 135 0.08 -17.53 -16.67
N ASP A 136 -0.25 -16.44 -15.98
CA ASP A 136 -0.65 -15.18 -16.63
C ASP A 136 0.52 -14.21 -16.82
N GLN A 137 1.46 -14.18 -15.88
CA GLN A 137 2.53 -13.19 -15.85
C GLN A 137 3.80 -13.73 -15.17
N THR A 138 4.96 -13.19 -15.52
CA THR A 138 6.22 -13.51 -14.83
C THR A 138 6.57 -12.45 -13.79
N TYR A 139 7.31 -12.82 -12.75
CA TYR A 139 7.84 -11.89 -11.75
C TYR A 139 8.59 -10.70 -12.39
N SER A 140 9.28 -10.92 -13.50
CA SER A 140 10.01 -9.87 -14.22
C SER A 140 9.11 -8.74 -14.72
N ALA A 141 7.91 -9.11 -15.19
CA ALA A 141 6.90 -8.18 -15.69
C ALA A 141 5.98 -7.65 -14.58
N THR A 142 6.13 -8.10 -13.34
CA THR A 142 5.19 -7.80 -12.25
C THR A 142 5.68 -6.71 -11.31
N ALA A 143 4.77 -5.81 -10.94
CA ALA A 143 4.96 -4.80 -9.91
C ALA A 143 3.72 -4.69 -9.01
N ALA A 144 3.93 -4.33 -7.75
CA ALA A 144 2.86 -4.34 -6.74
C ALA A 144 1.69 -3.38 -7.04
N PHE A 145 1.90 -2.34 -7.84
CA PHE A 145 0.87 -1.36 -8.19
C PHE A 145 -0.21 -1.93 -9.13
N GLN A 146 0.08 -3.04 -9.83
CA GLN A 146 -0.83 -3.64 -10.81
C GLN A 146 -2.08 -4.27 -10.17
N PHE A 147 -2.05 -4.52 -8.85
CA PHE A 147 -3.10 -5.29 -8.18
C PHE A 147 -3.91 -4.47 -7.16
N ASP A 148 -5.01 -5.03 -6.66
CA ASP A 148 -5.82 -4.59 -5.51
C ASP A 148 -5.66 -5.46 -4.24
N ALA A 149 -5.17 -6.68 -4.39
CA ALA A 149 -4.59 -7.48 -3.30
C ALA A 149 -3.41 -8.32 -3.78
N ILE A 150 -2.60 -8.84 -2.85
CA ILE A 150 -1.60 -9.87 -3.15
C ILE A 150 -1.77 -11.05 -2.21
N ILE A 151 -1.70 -12.25 -2.78
CA ILE A 151 -1.65 -13.53 -2.07
C ILE A 151 -0.35 -14.21 -2.47
N VAL A 152 0.40 -14.70 -1.49
CA VAL A 152 1.61 -15.50 -1.71
C VAL A 152 1.28 -16.97 -1.42
N ASP A 153 1.68 -17.88 -2.30
CA ASP A 153 1.69 -19.32 -2.00
C ASP A 153 2.88 -19.65 -1.07
N ALA A 154 2.61 -20.18 0.12
CA ALA A 154 3.63 -20.55 1.08
C ALA A 154 4.63 -21.58 0.53
N ARG A 155 4.24 -22.39 -0.47
CA ARG A 155 5.14 -23.37 -1.10
C ARG A 155 6.17 -22.73 -2.02
N ALA A 156 5.96 -21.46 -2.36
CA ALA A 156 6.91 -20.63 -3.10
C ALA A 156 7.79 -19.77 -2.17
N GLN A 157 7.78 -20.00 -0.85
CA GLN A 157 8.49 -19.16 0.14
C GLN A 157 9.99 -18.97 -0.14
N ASP A 158 10.65 -19.91 -0.80
CA ASP A 158 12.08 -19.83 -1.15
C ASP A 158 12.38 -18.69 -2.15
N LEU A 159 11.36 -18.22 -2.87
CA LEU A 159 11.41 -17.03 -3.74
C LEU A 159 11.42 -15.71 -2.93
N PHE A 160 10.90 -15.75 -1.70
CA PHE A 160 10.69 -14.59 -0.83
C PHE A 160 11.81 -14.44 0.21
N ALA A 161 12.82 -15.29 0.19
CA ALA A 161 13.98 -15.15 1.06
C ALA A 161 14.70 -13.81 0.80
N PRO A 162 15.19 -13.12 1.86
CA PRO A 162 16.08 -11.99 1.68
C PRO A 162 17.31 -12.44 0.88
N THR A 163 17.66 -11.74 -0.18
CA THR A 163 18.76 -12.16 -1.06
C THR A 163 20.14 -12.10 -0.43
N GLY A 164 20.31 -11.60 0.80
CA GLY A 164 21.62 -11.29 1.38
C GLY A 164 22.42 -10.31 0.51
N SER A 165 23.75 -10.39 0.54
CA SER A 165 24.62 -9.60 -0.35
C SER A 165 24.43 -10.01 -1.82
N LEU A 166 24.18 -9.02 -2.69
CA LEU A 166 24.10 -9.22 -4.15
C LEU A 166 25.48 -9.30 -4.82
N ALA A 167 26.56 -9.06 -4.06
CA ALA A 167 27.93 -9.22 -4.57
C ALA A 167 28.14 -10.65 -5.09
N ASN A 168 28.83 -10.77 -6.22
CA ASN A 168 29.15 -12.05 -6.87
C ASN A 168 27.93 -12.92 -7.25
N SER A 169 26.75 -12.31 -7.40
CA SER A 169 25.53 -13.00 -7.85
C SER A 169 25.61 -13.59 -9.26
N GLY A 170 26.59 -13.17 -10.07
CA GLY A 170 26.91 -13.77 -11.36
C GLY A 170 27.78 -15.04 -11.29
N ASN A 171 28.23 -15.46 -10.10
CA ASN A 171 29.02 -16.68 -9.96
C ASN A 171 28.11 -17.92 -9.93
N ALA A 172 28.22 -18.75 -10.97
CA ALA A 172 27.34 -19.90 -11.22
C ALA A 172 27.31 -20.95 -10.10
N THR A 173 28.29 -20.95 -9.20
CA THR A 173 28.39 -21.87 -8.06
C THR A 173 27.38 -21.57 -6.95
N THR A 174 26.76 -20.39 -6.92
CA THR A 174 25.80 -20.00 -5.88
C THR A 174 24.51 -19.39 -6.45
N GLY A 175 23.58 -20.26 -6.90
CA GLY A 175 22.16 -19.90 -6.96
C GLY A 175 21.60 -19.44 -8.31
N ASN A 176 21.90 -20.12 -9.40
CA ASN A 176 21.22 -19.93 -10.70
C ASN A 176 20.00 -20.87 -10.85
N SER A 177 19.17 -21.00 -9.81
CA SER A 177 17.96 -21.82 -9.85
C SER A 177 16.75 -20.95 -10.19
N THR A 178 15.87 -21.43 -11.06
CA THR A 178 14.64 -20.71 -11.41
C THR A 178 13.71 -20.54 -10.22
N THR A 179 13.80 -21.40 -9.21
CA THR A 179 12.92 -21.46 -8.02
C THR A 179 13.49 -20.79 -6.76
N LYS A 180 14.51 -19.91 -6.88
CA LYS A 180 15.14 -19.26 -5.72
C LYS A 180 15.02 -17.74 -5.76
N ALA A 181 15.14 -17.08 -4.60
CA ALA A 181 15.21 -15.61 -4.51
C ALA A 181 16.31 -14.95 -5.38
N ARG A 182 17.30 -15.73 -5.83
CA ARG A 182 18.29 -15.38 -6.85
C ARG A 182 17.99 -16.21 -8.10
N SER A 183 17.41 -15.59 -9.12
CA SER A 183 17.10 -16.20 -10.41
C SER A 183 17.49 -15.20 -11.49
N THR A 184 17.89 -15.71 -12.67
CA THR A 184 18.15 -14.87 -13.85
C THR A 184 16.87 -14.45 -14.57
N LEU A 185 15.72 -15.03 -14.19
CA LEU A 185 14.43 -14.76 -14.83
C LEU A 185 13.77 -13.45 -14.37
N TYR A 186 14.21 -12.88 -13.26
CA TYR A 186 13.68 -11.63 -12.72
C TYR A 186 14.73 -10.90 -11.88
N PRO A 187 14.58 -9.58 -11.66
CA PRO A 187 15.52 -8.83 -10.84
C PRO A 187 15.61 -9.39 -9.41
N PRO A 188 16.79 -9.34 -8.77
CA PRO A 188 16.97 -9.85 -7.42
C PRO A 188 15.93 -9.28 -6.45
N ARG A 189 15.40 -10.13 -5.55
CA ARG A 189 14.36 -9.80 -4.56
C ARG A 189 12.97 -9.48 -5.12
N ARG A 190 12.74 -9.58 -6.43
CA ARG A 190 11.47 -9.17 -7.04
C ARG A 190 10.21 -9.74 -6.34
N PRO A 191 10.10 -11.06 -6.06
CA PRO A 191 8.92 -11.59 -5.36
C PRO A 191 8.68 -10.93 -3.99
N LEU A 192 9.73 -10.82 -3.17
CA LEU A 192 9.69 -10.18 -1.86
C LEU A 192 9.36 -8.69 -1.96
N GLU A 193 9.96 -7.97 -2.92
CA GLU A 193 9.74 -6.54 -3.16
C GLU A 193 8.27 -6.26 -3.50
N ILE A 194 7.66 -7.07 -4.37
CA ILE A 194 6.25 -6.93 -4.74
C ILE A 194 5.38 -7.05 -3.48
N PHE A 195 5.62 -8.08 -2.66
CA PHE A 195 4.85 -8.33 -1.44
C PHE A 195 5.03 -7.22 -0.39
N GLN A 196 6.27 -6.78 -0.15
CA GLN A 196 6.58 -5.68 0.76
C GLN A 196 5.96 -4.36 0.31
N THR A 197 6.09 -4.03 -0.97
CA THR A 197 5.54 -2.80 -1.55
C THR A 197 4.02 -2.79 -1.43
N ARG A 198 3.36 -3.94 -1.57
CA ARG A 198 1.92 -4.04 -1.38
C ARG A 198 1.47 -3.66 0.03
N TYR A 199 2.16 -4.20 1.02
CA TYR A 199 1.92 -3.89 2.42
C TYR A 199 2.16 -2.41 2.72
N ARG A 200 3.21 -1.82 2.10
CA ARG A 200 3.52 -0.37 2.17
C ARG A 200 2.43 0.49 1.56
N PHE A 201 1.81 0.05 0.45
CA PHE A 201 0.67 0.72 -0.19
C PHE A 201 -0.65 0.54 0.54
N ARG A 202 -0.64 -0.15 1.69
CA ARG A 202 -1.78 -0.34 2.59
C ARG A 202 -2.90 -1.16 2.00
N LYS A 203 -2.54 -2.07 1.12
CA LYS A 203 -3.50 -2.91 0.43
C LYS A 203 -3.54 -4.29 1.11
N PRO A 204 -4.63 -5.05 0.91
CA PRO A 204 -4.73 -6.43 1.37
C PRO A 204 -3.54 -7.28 0.93
N THR A 205 -2.97 -8.01 1.88
CA THR A 205 -1.81 -8.90 1.68
C THR A 205 -2.06 -10.21 2.42
N ALA A 206 -1.74 -11.33 1.79
CA ALA A 206 -1.97 -12.62 2.40
C ALA A 206 -0.90 -13.64 2.04
N VAL A 207 -0.84 -14.69 2.85
CA VAL A 207 -0.09 -15.92 2.58
C VAL A 207 -1.07 -17.08 2.67
N LEU A 208 -1.08 -17.92 1.64
CA LEU A 208 -1.84 -19.17 1.57
C LEU A 208 -0.93 -20.34 1.92
N GLY A 209 -1.20 -20.97 3.05
CA GLY A 209 -0.34 -21.97 3.67
C GLY A 209 0.43 -21.40 4.87
N SER A 210 0.99 -22.29 5.69
CA SER A 210 1.74 -21.89 6.87
C SER A 210 3.15 -21.44 6.49
N SER A 211 3.38 -20.12 6.44
CA SER A 211 4.73 -19.56 6.23
C SER A 211 4.89 -18.26 7.01
N ALA A 212 5.16 -18.38 8.32
CA ALA A 212 5.64 -17.26 9.13
C ALA A 212 6.92 -16.65 8.53
N THR A 213 7.76 -17.49 7.92
CA THR A 213 9.00 -17.11 7.23
C THR A 213 8.79 -16.08 6.12
N THR A 214 7.72 -16.19 5.32
CA THR A 214 7.41 -15.20 4.27
C THR A 214 7.01 -13.85 4.86
N PHE A 215 6.20 -13.86 5.92
CA PHE A 215 5.81 -12.64 6.62
C PHE A 215 7.00 -11.97 7.31
N ASP A 216 7.84 -12.76 7.98
CA ASP A 216 9.05 -12.29 8.67
C ASP A 216 10.06 -11.71 7.68
N ALA A 217 10.32 -12.40 6.56
CA ALA A 217 11.19 -11.89 5.49
C ALA A 217 10.69 -10.56 4.92
N ALA A 218 9.36 -10.37 4.87
CA ALA A 218 8.74 -9.14 4.41
C ALA A 218 8.69 -8.03 5.47
N GLY A 219 8.95 -8.35 6.75
CA GLY A 219 8.76 -7.42 7.87
C GLY A 219 7.29 -7.10 8.12
N ILE A 220 6.40 -8.09 7.89
CA ILE A 220 4.95 -7.93 7.99
C ILE A 220 4.45 -8.75 9.18
N LYS A 221 3.75 -8.11 10.11
CA LYS A 221 3.11 -8.81 11.23
C LYS A 221 1.77 -9.43 10.81
N ALA A 222 1.71 -10.76 10.79
CA ALA A 222 0.47 -11.51 10.55
C ALA A 222 -0.63 -11.14 11.57
N GLY A 223 -1.88 -11.21 11.15
CA GLY A 223 -3.04 -10.90 12.00
C GLY A 223 -3.26 -9.41 12.26
N THR A 224 -2.42 -8.52 11.73
CA THR A 224 -2.74 -7.08 11.68
C THR A 224 -3.83 -6.81 10.64
N PRO A 225 -4.60 -5.70 10.74
CA PRO A 225 -5.63 -5.38 9.78
C PRO A 225 -5.12 -5.48 8.34
N SER A 226 -5.85 -6.21 7.48
CA SER A 226 -5.52 -6.54 6.07
C SER A 226 -4.37 -7.51 5.80
N VAL A 227 -3.82 -8.12 6.85
CA VAL A 227 -2.83 -9.20 6.71
C VAL A 227 -3.47 -10.53 7.05
N TYR A 228 -3.69 -11.36 6.04
CA TYR A 228 -4.40 -12.63 6.17
C TYR A 228 -3.43 -13.81 6.07
N ALA A 229 -3.47 -14.71 7.05
CA ALA A 229 -2.77 -15.98 7.00
C ALA A 229 -3.80 -17.09 6.84
N PHE A 230 -3.67 -17.89 5.79
CA PHE A 230 -4.53 -19.05 5.54
C PHE A 230 -3.72 -20.33 5.76
N ASN A 231 -4.38 -21.38 6.25
CA ASN A 231 -3.73 -22.68 6.37
C ASN A 231 -3.70 -23.40 4.99
N THR A 232 -2.91 -24.47 4.88
CA THR A 232 -2.78 -25.25 3.63
C THR A 232 -4.08 -25.97 3.23
N THR A 233 -4.99 -26.18 4.19
CA THR A 233 -6.29 -26.82 3.98
C THR A 233 -7.41 -25.83 3.67
N SER A 234 -7.12 -24.52 3.62
CA SER A 234 -8.11 -23.50 3.33
C SER A 234 -8.60 -23.67 1.90
N ASP A 235 -9.91 -23.82 1.74
CA ASP A 235 -10.52 -23.85 0.42
C ASP A 235 -10.51 -22.46 -0.23
N ALA A 236 -10.69 -22.42 -1.56
CA ALA A 236 -10.67 -21.19 -2.32
C ALA A 236 -11.79 -20.21 -1.87
N SER A 237 -12.93 -20.72 -1.41
CA SER A 237 -14.07 -19.90 -0.97
C SER A 237 -13.74 -19.10 0.30
N ALA A 238 -13.10 -19.74 1.28
CA ALA A 238 -12.66 -19.10 2.51
C ALA A 238 -11.61 -18.01 2.24
N VAL A 239 -10.68 -18.29 1.32
CA VAL A 239 -9.67 -17.31 0.88
C VAL A 239 -10.34 -16.10 0.23
N VAL A 240 -11.18 -16.33 -0.79
CA VAL A 240 -11.88 -15.26 -1.51
C VAL A 240 -12.74 -14.44 -0.55
N LYS A 241 -13.49 -15.07 0.36
CA LYS A 241 -14.33 -14.36 1.33
C LYS A 241 -13.55 -13.36 2.19
N GLN A 242 -12.39 -13.75 2.70
CA GLN A 242 -11.59 -12.86 3.56
C GLN A 242 -10.88 -11.77 2.75
N ILE A 243 -10.33 -12.12 1.58
CA ILE A 243 -9.68 -11.14 0.70
C ILE A 243 -10.69 -10.11 0.19
N SER A 244 -11.90 -10.54 -0.17
CA SER A 244 -13.01 -9.67 -0.58
C SER A 244 -13.37 -8.63 0.47
N LYS A 245 -13.36 -8.98 1.77
CA LYS A 245 -13.54 -7.99 2.84
C LYS A 245 -12.44 -6.93 2.81
N GLY A 246 -11.19 -7.35 2.63
CA GLY A 246 -10.06 -6.43 2.50
C GLY A 246 -10.15 -5.54 1.27
N LEU A 247 -10.58 -6.10 0.14
CA LEU A 247 -10.78 -5.38 -1.11
C LEU A 247 -11.89 -4.32 -0.98
N LEU A 248 -12.99 -4.63 -0.29
CA LEU A 248 -14.04 -3.65 0.03
C LEU A 248 -13.50 -2.50 0.87
N THR A 249 -12.60 -2.75 1.83
CA THR A 249 -11.92 -1.67 2.57
C THR A 249 -10.96 -0.87 1.70
N PHE A 250 -10.39 -1.49 0.65
CA PHE A 250 -9.46 -0.94 -0.34
C PHE A 250 -8.11 -0.46 0.21
N LYS A 251 -8.08 0.40 1.23
CA LYS A 251 -6.85 0.89 1.88
C LYS A 251 -6.94 0.91 3.41
N PHE A 252 -5.87 0.47 4.06
CA PHE A 252 -5.73 0.37 5.51
C PHE A 252 -4.84 1.50 6.05
N LEU A 253 -5.48 2.60 6.46
CA LEU A 253 -4.81 3.87 6.69
C LEU A 253 -4.04 3.96 8.03
N ASP A 254 -4.16 2.94 8.88
CA ASP A 254 -3.55 2.84 10.21
C ASP A 254 -2.02 2.77 10.21
N ARG A 255 -1.41 2.44 9.07
CA ARG A 255 0.04 2.31 8.96
C ARG A 255 0.74 3.56 8.41
N TYR A 256 0.04 4.68 8.25
CA TYR A 256 0.69 5.95 7.89
C TYR A 256 0.95 6.78 9.15
N PRO A 257 2.17 7.31 9.32
CA PRO A 257 2.47 8.17 10.45
C PRO A 257 1.69 9.49 10.33
N LEU A 258 1.32 10.05 11.47
CA LEU A 258 0.74 11.38 11.60
C LEU A 258 1.79 12.30 12.22
N ASP A 259 1.82 13.55 11.79
CA ASP A 259 2.51 14.60 12.54
C ASP A 259 1.88 14.72 13.93
N SER A 260 2.69 15.09 14.93
CA SER A 260 2.19 15.50 16.24
C SER A 260 1.16 16.63 16.06
N GLN A 261 -0.04 16.45 16.63
CA GLN A 261 -1.19 17.35 16.49
C GLN A 261 -1.14 18.57 17.41
#